data_AF-A0A3D5UA67-F1
#
_entry.id   AF-A0A3D5UA67-F1
#
_cell.length_a   1.000
_cell.length_b   1.000
_cell.length_c   1.000
_cell.angle_alpha   90.00
_cell.angle_beta   90.00
_cell.angle_gamma   90.00
#
_symmetry.space_group_name_H-M   'P 1'
#
loop_
_entity.id
_entity.type
_entity.pdbx_description
1 polymer ?
#
loop_
_entity_poly.entity_id
_entity_poly.type
_entity_poly.pdbx_seq_one_letter_code
_entity_poly.pdbx_strand_id
1 'polypeptide(L)'
;NTTLYLAYRIADEKDIAFWDAVNVSNFLSEKQFKYFTLAAKQVAFSYQPMAAINISEYDAETNKSMYYDYKLDKVQLSLGITDKSWPDIAAGLNLKYLSGRLVYLVEHLEGSQFVRDQFIDDKVKGFSTDLGFTLKRGDTVFGLTAYDLISRLWWENYPAKSVQRRIAAGVQYGSGTSKTSFGIQSKLSSKPETSYHLGYCYNVNWDSSSLSSDESVSQGLDIRVGAYSQDFYGADNINFTLGSGYYYRMFRFDFSLNSKGLKLADSEFLFSLGLGF
;
A
#
# COMPACT_ATOMS: atom_id res chain seq x y z
N ASN A 1 -15.44 -19.22 17.66
CA ASN A 1 -14.29 -18.71 18.45
C ASN A 1 -13.60 -17.62 17.68
N THR A 2 -13.80 -16.38 18.10
CA THR A 2 -13.17 -15.20 17.51
C THR A 2 -11.96 -14.88 18.37
N THR A 3 -10.76 -14.99 17.80
CA THR A 3 -9.51 -14.70 18.52
C THR A 3 -8.84 -13.50 17.86
N LEU A 4 -8.58 -12.46 18.67
CA LEU A 4 -7.83 -11.25 18.33
C LEU A 4 -6.38 -11.46 18.75
N TYR A 5 -5.43 -11.17 17.85
CA TYR A 5 -4.00 -11.16 18.19
C TYR A 5 -3.42 -9.78 17.92
N LEU A 6 -2.73 -9.24 18.94
CA LEU A 6 -1.95 -8.01 18.89
C LEU A 6 -0.47 -8.38 18.97
N ALA A 7 0.34 -7.85 18.05
CA ALA A 7 1.79 -8.01 18.08
C ALA A 7 2.45 -6.69 18.50
N TYR A 8 3.35 -6.76 19.50
CA TYR A 8 4.17 -5.64 19.95
C TYR A 8 5.64 -5.98 19.70
N ARG A 9 6.40 -5.03 19.15
CA ARG A 9 7.86 -5.04 19.23
C ARG A 9 8.33 -4.24 20.46
N ILE A 10 9.31 -4.81 21.16
CA ILE A 10 10.19 -4.18 22.15
C ILE A 10 11.40 -3.65 21.37
N ALA A 11 11.80 -2.40 21.59
CA ALA A 11 13.03 -1.84 21.05
C ALA A 11 13.81 -1.18 22.20
N ASP A 12 15.08 -1.57 22.33
CA ASP A 12 16.02 -0.99 23.30
C ASP A 12 16.35 0.46 22.97
N GLU A 13 16.55 1.26 24.02
CA GLU A 13 16.94 2.67 24.00
C GLU A 13 18.35 2.83 23.39
N LYS A 14 18.45 3.58 22.28
CA LYS A 14 19.69 4.23 21.87
C LYS A 14 19.42 5.62 21.33
N ASP A 15 20.19 6.59 21.83
CA ASP A 15 20.19 7.97 21.38
C ASP A 15 20.75 8.09 19.96
N ILE A 16 20.02 8.79 19.08
CA ILE A 16 20.35 9.01 17.66
C ILE A 16 20.53 10.53 17.42
N ALA A 17 21.54 10.92 16.64
CA ALA A 17 21.89 12.31 16.35
C ALA A 17 21.02 12.96 15.24
N PHE A 18 20.96 14.31 15.19
CA PHE A 18 20.07 15.12 14.34
C PHE A 18 20.06 14.76 12.84
N TRP A 19 21.22 14.55 12.21
CA TRP A 19 21.29 14.16 10.79
C TRP A 19 20.90 12.70 10.53
N ASP A 20 21.00 11.86 11.56
CA ASP A 20 20.48 10.50 11.54
C ASP A 20 18.96 10.51 11.78
N ALA A 21 18.44 11.42 12.60
CA ALA A 21 17.00 11.59 12.82
C ALA A 21 16.23 12.12 11.59
N VAL A 22 16.87 12.96 10.77
CA VAL A 22 16.28 13.54 9.54
C VAL A 22 16.31 12.55 8.36
N ASN A 23 17.29 11.64 8.32
CA ASN A 23 17.34 10.53 7.35
C ASN A 23 16.63 9.25 7.87
N VAL A 24 16.16 9.25 9.12
CA VAL A 24 15.26 8.23 9.68
C VAL A 24 13.84 8.66 9.39
N SER A 25 13.42 8.55 8.13
CA SER A 25 12.02 8.66 7.77
C SER A 25 11.25 7.48 8.38
N ASN A 26 10.67 7.70 9.56
CA ASN A 26 9.66 6.84 10.19
C ASN A 26 10.09 5.41 10.58
N PHE A 27 11.30 5.21 11.13
CA PHE A 27 11.63 3.89 11.70
C PHE A 27 10.69 3.50 12.87
N LEU A 28 10.07 4.47 13.57
CA LEU A 28 9.30 4.23 14.80
C LEU A 28 8.19 5.26 15.10
N SER A 29 7.55 5.94 14.13
CA SER A 29 6.28 6.62 14.45
C SER A 29 5.15 5.58 14.53
N GLU A 30 4.75 5.32 15.78
CA GLU A 30 3.64 4.48 16.28
C GLU A 30 3.07 3.43 15.30
N LYS A 31 3.52 2.17 15.41
CA LYS A 31 2.77 0.93 15.07
C LYS A 31 1.49 1.14 14.25
N GLN A 32 1.61 1.52 12.98
CA GLN A 32 0.42 1.72 12.16
C GLN A 32 0.03 0.39 11.52
N PHE A 33 -1.12 -0.15 11.95
CA PHE A 33 -1.84 -1.18 11.22
C PHE A 33 -2.16 -0.65 9.82
N LYS A 34 -1.40 -1.07 8.80
CA LYS A 34 -1.46 -0.46 7.47
C LYS A 34 -2.50 -1.07 6.54
N TYR A 35 -2.96 -2.30 6.78
CA TYR A 35 -3.83 -2.94 5.80
C TYR A 35 -4.54 -4.14 6.39
N PHE A 36 -5.83 -4.27 6.06
CA PHE A 36 -6.58 -5.48 6.34
C PHE A 36 -7.54 -5.75 5.21
N THR A 37 -7.60 -7.02 4.81
CA THR A 37 -8.47 -7.46 3.72
C THR A 37 -9.16 -8.76 4.06
N LEU A 38 -10.48 -8.72 4.07
CA LEU A 38 -11.29 -9.91 4.09
C LEU A 38 -11.66 -10.26 2.66
N ALA A 39 -11.04 -11.30 2.13
CA ALA A 39 -11.41 -11.87 0.85
C ALA A 39 -12.34 -13.07 1.06
N ALA A 40 -13.31 -13.24 0.18
CA ALA A 40 -14.19 -14.40 0.11
C ALA A 40 -14.54 -14.65 -1.36
N LYS A 41 -13.78 -15.54 -2.02
CA LYS A 41 -13.93 -15.87 -3.45
C LYS A 41 -13.92 -14.63 -4.36
N GLN A 42 -15.09 -14.20 -4.80
CA GLN A 42 -15.31 -13.12 -5.77
C GLN A 42 -15.52 -11.76 -5.11
N VAL A 43 -15.56 -11.67 -3.79
CA VAL A 43 -15.75 -10.42 -3.07
C VAL A 43 -14.60 -10.22 -2.09
N ALA A 44 -14.09 -8.99 -1.98
CA ALA A 44 -13.16 -8.64 -0.92
C ALA A 44 -13.49 -7.25 -0.34
N PHE A 45 -13.29 -7.11 0.96
CA PHE A 45 -13.37 -5.84 1.67
C PHE A 45 -11.99 -5.50 2.19
N SER A 46 -11.53 -4.27 2.00
CA SER A 46 -10.23 -3.82 2.49
C SER A 46 -10.26 -2.43 3.12
N TYR A 47 -9.40 -2.22 4.11
CA TYR A 47 -9.09 -0.94 4.71
C TYR A 47 -7.60 -0.64 4.56
N GLN A 48 -7.26 0.58 4.15
CA GLN A 48 -5.88 1.02 3.93
C GLN A 48 -5.73 2.52 4.25
N PRO A 49 -4.87 2.95 5.20
CA PRO A 49 -4.36 4.30 5.24
C PRO A 49 -3.46 4.53 4.01
N MET A 50 -3.86 5.43 3.13
CA MET A 50 -3.15 5.75 1.89
C MET A 50 -2.03 6.77 2.10
N ALA A 51 -2.20 7.67 3.07
CA ALA A 51 -1.20 8.65 3.45
C ALA A 51 -1.38 9.04 4.91
N ALA A 52 -0.26 9.17 5.63
CA ALA A 52 -0.18 9.70 6.97
C ALA A 52 1.15 10.45 7.09
N ILE A 53 1.10 11.78 7.14
CA ILE A 53 2.27 12.64 7.26
C ILE A 53 2.03 13.53 8.46
N ASN A 54 2.94 13.49 9.43
CA ASN A 54 2.95 14.40 10.56
C ASN A 54 4.32 15.05 10.64
N ILE A 55 4.38 16.37 10.42
CA ILE A 55 5.61 17.16 10.47
C ILE A 55 5.32 18.34 11.38
N SER A 56 6.20 18.56 12.36
CA SER A 56 6.21 19.74 13.22
C SER A 56 7.63 20.27 13.26
N GLU A 57 7.83 21.50 12.81
CA GLU A 57 9.16 22.09 12.69
C GLU A 57 9.14 23.52 13.21
N TYR A 58 10.28 23.94 13.76
CA TYR A 58 10.57 25.34 14.06
C TYR A 58 11.87 25.72 13.36
N ASP A 59 11.79 26.70 12.48
CA ASP A 59 12.92 27.31 11.79
C ASP A 59 13.40 28.52 12.60
N ALA A 60 14.59 28.41 13.17
CA ALA A 60 15.21 29.46 13.97
C ALA A 60 15.79 30.62 13.13
N GLU A 61 16.03 30.42 11.84
CA GLU A 61 16.51 31.49 10.94
C GLU A 61 15.36 32.40 10.50
N THR A 62 14.20 31.82 10.23
CA THR A 62 13.00 32.57 9.83
C THR A 62 12.04 32.87 10.98
N ASN A 63 12.31 32.34 12.18
CA ASN A 63 11.42 32.37 13.36
C ASN A 63 10.01 31.85 13.06
N LYS A 64 9.90 30.83 12.20
CA LYS A 64 8.61 30.24 11.81
C LYS A 64 8.44 28.86 12.41
N SER A 65 7.26 28.60 12.96
CA SER A 65 6.79 27.26 13.26
C SER A 65 5.86 26.77 12.16
N MET A 66 6.09 25.56 11.69
CA MET A 66 5.26 24.90 10.69
C MET A 66 4.76 23.57 11.23
N TYR A 67 3.46 23.33 11.06
CA TYR A 67 2.84 22.06 11.40
C TYR A 67 2.01 21.57 10.22
N TYR A 68 2.28 20.33 9.81
CA TYR A 68 1.59 19.63 8.74
C TYR A 68 1.09 18.30 9.28
N ASP A 69 -0.22 18.08 9.27
CA ASP A 69 -0.83 16.80 9.57
C ASP A 69 -1.79 16.43 8.44
N TYR A 70 -1.41 15.42 7.67
CA TYR A 70 -2.20 14.94 6.54
C TYR A 70 -2.49 13.46 6.72
N LYS A 71 -3.79 13.13 6.69
CA LYS A 71 -4.25 11.74 6.73
C LYS A 71 -5.25 11.49 5.62
N LEU A 72 -5.09 10.39 4.91
CA LEU A 72 -6.07 9.87 3.95
C LEU A 72 -6.22 8.37 4.13
N ASP A 73 -7.44 7.95 4.46
CA ASP A 73 -7.84 6.56 4.62
C ASP A 73 -8.73 6.13 3.44
N LYS A 74 -8.63 4.85 3.10
CA LYS A 74 -9.42 4.19 2.06
C LYS A 74 -10.10 2.95 2.61
N VAL A 75 -11.40 2.85 2.36
CA VAL A 75 -12.18 1.61 2.48
C VAL A 75 -12.55 1.17 1.08
N GLN A 76 -12.40 -0.11 0.75
CA GLN A 76 -12.59 -0.61 -0.60
C GLN A 76 -13.39 -1.92 -0.60
N LEU A 77 -14.38 -1.99 -1.47
CA LEU A 77 -15.07 -3.21 -1.86
C LEU A 77 -14.58 -3.62 -3.25
N SER A 78 -14.14 -4.85 -3.38
CA SER A 78 -13.65 -5.46 -4.62
C SER A 78 -14.58 -6.58 -5.04
N LEU A 79 -14.97 -6.59 -6.31
CA LEU A 79 -15.81 -7.60 -6.93
C LEU A 79 -15.07 -8.20 -8.12
N GLY A 80 -14.98 -9.52 -8.20
CA GLY A 80 -14.37 -10.26 -9.30
C GLY A 80 -15.40 -11.14 -10.01
N ILE A 81 -15.33 -11.21 -11.32
CA ILE A 81 -16.19 -12.08 -12.12
C ILE A 81 -15.35 -12.85 -13.15
N THR A 82 -15.74 -14.10 -13.36
CA THR A 82 -15.22 -15.00 -14.39
C THR A 82 -16.41 -15.65 -15.08
N ASP A 83 -16.44 -15.62 -16.41
CA ASP A 83 -17.46 -16.34 -17.18
C ASP A 83 -17.03 -17.80 -17.36
N LYS A 84 -17.97 -18.74 -17.18
CA LYS A 84 -17.73 -20.18 -17.43
C LYS A 84 -17.45 -20.47 -18.91
N SER A 85 -18.03 -19.69 -19.83
CA SER A 85 -17.79 -19.84 -21.27
C SER A 85 -16.40 -19.35 -21.68
N TRP A 86 -15.79 -18.47 -20.87
CA TRP A 86 -14.49 -17.86 -21.10
C TRP A 86 -13.66 -17.88 -19.80
N PRO A 87 -13.28 -19.07 -19.29
CA PRO A 87 -12.66 -19.21 -17.98
C PRO A 87 -11.28 -18.55 -17.86
N ASP A 88 -10.64 -18.30 -19.01
CA ASP A 88 -9.35 -17.61 -19.11
C ASP A 88 -9.46 -16.08 -19.00
N ILE A 89 -10.69 -15.54 -19.00
CA ILE A 89 -10.94 -14.11 -18.86
C ILE A 89 -11.57 -13.85 -17.49
N ALA A 90 -10.96 -12.92 -16.74
CA ALA A 90 -11.55 -12.39 -15.52
C ALA A 90 -11.64 -10.87 -15.60
N ALA A 91 -12.65 -10.32 -14.96
CA ALA A 91 -12.80 -8.88 -14.76
C ALA A 91 -12.98 -8.57 -13.28
N GLY A 92 -12.58 -7.37 -12.88
CA GLY A 92 -12.69 -6.91 -11.50
C GLY A 92 -13.12 -5.45 -11.42
N LEU A 93 -13.94 -5.13 -10.43
CA LEU A 93 -14.39 -3.78 -10.10
C LEU A 93 -14.00 -3.47 -8.66
N ASN A 94 -13.39 -2.30 -8.44
CA ASN A 94 -13.20 -1.76 -7.10
C ASN A 94 -14.10 -0.55 -6.88
N LEU A 95 -14.79 -0.51 -5.75
CA LEU A 95 -15.49 0.66 -5.24
C LEU A 95 -14.76 1.13 -3.98
N LYS A 96 -14.26 2.36 -4.00
CA LYS A 96 -13.46 2.94 -2.92
C LYS A 96 -14.21 4.09 -2.29
N TYR A 97 -14.25 4.11 -0.97
CA TYR A 97 -14.57 5.28 -0.17
C TYR A 97 -13.28 5.85 0.41
N LEU A 98 -13.09 7.15 0.25
CA LEU A 98 -11.90 7.89 0.68
C LEU A 98 -12.32 8.90 1.75
N SER A 99 -11.57 8.97 2.84
CA SER A 99 -11.82 9.91 3.94
C SER A 99 -10.51 10.39 4.50
N GLY A 100 -10.38 11.69 4.75
CA GLY A 100 -9.13 12.27 5.22
C GLY A 100 -9.29 13.61 5.90
N ARG A 101 -8.17 14.13 6.39
CA ARG A 101 -8.04 15.46 6.98
C ARG A 101 -6.68 16.03 6.58
N LEU A 102 -6.66 17.32 6.30
CA LEU A 102 -5.47 18.12 6.07
C LEU A 102 -5.47 19.23 7.10
N VAL A 103 -4.45 19.24 7.95
CA VAL A 103 -4.14 20.36 8.84
C VAL A 103 -2.81 20.94 8.37
N TYR A 104 -2.81 22.24 8.15
CA TYR A 104 -1.61 23.00 7.84
C TYR A 104 -1.64 24.28 8.65
N LEU A 105 -0.63 24.49 9.47
CA LEU A 105 -0.49 25.64 10.34
C LEU A 105 0.91 26.23 10.13
N VAL A 106 0.94 27.54 9.88
CA VAL A 106 2.17 28.34 9.86
C VAL A 106 2.00 29.47 10.85
N GLU A 107 2.96 29.58 11.75
CA GLU A 107 3.03 30.62 12.75
C GLU A 107 4.42 31.25 12.71
N HIS A 108 4.54 32.53 13.01
CA HIS A 108 5.83 33.18 13.24
C HIS A 108 5.91 33.71 14.66
N LEU A 109 7.12 33.81 15.20
CA LEU A 109 7.35 34.36 16.52
C LEU A 109 7.44 35.89 16.45
N GLU A 110 6.55 36.59 17.15
CA GLU A 110 6.60 38.03 17.36
C GLU A 110 6.77 38.32 18.86
N GLY A 111 7.98 38.73 19.25
CA GLY A 111 8.35 38.86 20.66
C GLY A 111 8.39 37.51 21.38
N SER A 112 7.42 37.24 22.25
CA SER A 112 7.27 35.98 22.99
C SER A 112 5.99 35.21 22.63
N GLN A 113 5.28 35.62 21.57
CA GLN A 113 4.04 35.01 21.13
C GLN A 113 4.16 34.46 19.72
N PHE A 114 3.52 33.31 19.48
CA PHE A 114 3.31 32.80 18.13
C PHE A 114 2.08 33.47 17.51
N VAL A 115 2.28 34.10 16.35
CA VAL A 115 1.24 34.74 15.56
C VAL A 115 1.00 33.87 14.34
N ARG A 116 -0.28 33.53 14.10
CA ARG A 116 -0.69 32.65 13.01
C ARG A 116 -0.71 33.39 11.68
N ASP A 117 0.10 32.93 10.75
CA ASP A 117 0.12 33.41 9.36
C ASP A 117 -0.92 32.69 8.50
N GLN A 118 -0.98 31.36 8.63
CA GLN A 118 -1.83 30.53 7.80
C GLN A 118 -2.36 29.35 8.60
N PHE A 119 -3.64 29.05 8.44
CA PHE A 119 -4.24 27.86 9.01
C PHE A 119 -5.26 27.27 8.06
N ILE A 120 -5.08 25.99 7.75
CA ILE A 120 -6.01 25.14 7.04
C ILE A 120 -6.30 23.97 7.97
N ASP A 121 -7.57 23.72 8.21
CA ASP A 121 -8.05 22.48 8.80
C ASP A 121 -9.27 22.08 7.98
N ASP A 122 -9.06 21.11 7.09
CA ASP A 122 -10.10 20.69 6.17
C ASP A 122 -10.22 19.17 6.13
N LYS A 123 -11.44 18.69 6.01
CA LYS A 123 -11.75 17.27 5.88
C LYS A 123 -12.15 16.98 4.46
N VAL A 124 -11.72 15.81 3.98
CA VAL A 124 -12.08 15.33 2.65
C VAL A 124 -12.84 14.03 2.77
N LYS A 125 -13.90 13.91 1.98
CA LYS A 125 -14.60 12.64 1.75
C LYS A 125 -14.72 12.44 0.25
N GLY A 126 -14.77 11.19 -0.19
CA GLY A 126 -14.83 10.93 -1.62
C GLY A 126 -15.06 9.49 -1.97
N PHE A 127 -15.21 9.27 -3.27
CA PHE A 127 -15.24 7.92 -3.83
C PHE A 127 -14.35 7.82 -5.05
N SER A 128 -13.99 6.59 -5.37
CA SER A 128 -13.25 6.27 -6.59
C SER A 128 -13.54 4.85 -7.06
N THR A 129 -13.43 4.60 -8.37
CA THR A 129 -13.66 3.28 -8.97
C THR A 129 -12.50 2.81 -9.82
N ASP A 130 -12.17 1.53 -9.74
CA ASP A 130 -11.22 0.90 -10.68
C ASP A 130 -11.89 -0.21 -11.47
N LEU A 131 -11.38 -0.43 -12.68
CA LEU A 131 -11.76 -1.55 -13.52
C LEU A 131 -10.51 -2.32 -13.95
N GLY A 132 -10.50 -3.63 -13.74
CA GLY A 132 -9.40 -4.52 -14.08
C GLY A 132 -9.85 -5.68 -14.95
N PHE A 133 -8.97 -6.14 -15.82
CA PHE A 133 -9.15 -7.32 -16.67
C PHE A 133 -7.89 -8.17 -16.65
N THR A 134 -8.06 -9.48 -16.68
CA THR A 134 -6.97 -10.42 -16.87
C THR A 134 -7.30 -11.43 -17.96
N LEU A 135 -6.29 -11.82 -18.73
CA LEU A 135 -6.36 -12.87 -19.74
C LEU A 135 -5.25 -13.90 -19.47
N LYS A 136 -5.64 -15.15 -19.20
CA LYS A 136 -4.71 -16.26 -19.04
C LYS A 136 -4.51 -16.99 -20.37
N ARG A 137 -3.27 -17.31 -20.71
CA ARG A 137 -2.91 -18.16 -21.85
C ARG A 137 -1.74 -19.06 -21.45
N GLY A 138 -2.04 -20.33 -21.14
CA GLY A 138 -1.06 -21.27 -20.62
C GLY A 138 -0.46 -20.78 -19.30
N ASP A 139 0.87 -20.68 -19.25
CA ASP A 139 1.63 -20.20 -18.10
C ASP A 139 1.77 -18.67 -18.05
N THR A 140 1.10 -17.94 -18.94
CA THR A 140 1.15 -16.49 -19.01
C THR A 140 -0.18 -15.86 -18.60
N VAL A 141 -0.14 -14.81 -17.79
CA VAL A 141 -1.29 -13.99 -17.43
C VAL A 141 -1.02 -12.54 -17.82
N PHE A 142 -1.88 -11.96 -18.64
CA PHE A 142 -1.87 -10.55 -18.98
C PHE A 142 -2.89 -9.82 -18.11
N GLY A 143 -2.53 -8.63 -17.62
CA GLY A 143 -3.39 -7.79 -16.81
C GLY A 143 -3.47 -6.37 -17.35
N LEU A 144 -4.65 -5.78 -17.28
CA LEU A 144 -4.89 -4.36 -17.59
C LEU A 144 -5.81 -3.78 -16.51
N THR A 145 -5.44 -2.65 -15.93
CA THR A 145 -6.24 -1.97 -14.91
C THR A 145 -6.31 -0.48 -15.20
N ALA A 146 -7.52 0.07 -15.18
CA ALA A 146 -7.74 1.51 -15.18
C ALA A 146 -8.20 1.93 -13.78
N TYR A 147 -7.43 2.83 -13.17
CA TYR A 147 -7.67 3.32 -11.82
C TYR A 147 -8.39 4.67 -11.84
N ASP A 148 -9.23 4.84 -10.83
CA ASP A 148 -9.91 6.10 -10.52
C ASP A 148 -10.76 6.67 -11.68
N LEU A 149 -11.35 5.78 -12.49
CA LEU A 149 -12.14 6.11 -13.69
C LEU A 149 -13.24 7.14 -13.39
N ILE A 150 -14.05 6.84 -12.38
CA ILE A 150 -15.06 7.74 -11.82
C ILE A 150 -14.62 8.04 -10.40
N SER A 151 -14.27 9.30 -10.13
CA SER A 151 -13.80 9.73 -8.81
C SER A 151 -14.15 11.17 -8.50
N ARG A 152 -14.42 11.43 -7.23
CA ARG A 152 -14.68 12.76 -6.69
C ARG A 152 -14.30 12.82 -5.21
N LEU A 153 -13.59 13.89 -4.85
CA LEU A 153 -13.22 14.28 -3.50
C LEU A 153 -13.93 15.60 -3.19
N TRP A 154 -14.67 15.63 -2.09
CA TRP A 154 -15.34 16.81 -1.56
C TRP A 154 -14.62 17.26 -0.30
N TRP A 155 -14.12 18.48 -0.35
CA TRP A 155 -13.49 19.19 0.76
C TRP A 155 -14.55 20.06 1.45
N GLU A 156 -14.44 20.30 2.76
CA GLU A 156 -15.41 21.16 3.46
C GLU A 156 -15.27 22.61 3.01
N ASN A 157 -14.04 23.08 2.76
CA ASN A 157 -13.76 24.49 2.46
C ASN A 157 -13.19 24.75 1.06
N TYR A 158 -12.97 23.70 0.24
CA TYR A 158 -12.44 23.83 -1.12
C TYR A 158 -13.33 23.19 -2.20
N PRO A 159 -13.20 23.64 -3.47
CA PRO A 159 -13.93 23.02 -4.57
C PRO A 159 -13.60 21.53 -4.71
N ALA A 160 -14.63 20.74 -5.01
CA ALA A 160 -14.46 19.32 -5.22
C ALA A 160 -13.52 19.00 -6.39
N LYS A 161 -12.64 18.01 -6.21
CA LYS A 161 -11.61 17.60 -7.17
C LYS A 161 -11.79 16.13 -7.55
N SER A 162 -11.34 15.74 -8.73
CA SER A 162 -11.27 14.33 -9.12
C SER A 162 -9.88 13.78 -8.84
N VAL A 163 -9.80 12.48 -8.56
CA VAL A 163 -8.53 11.79 -8.33
C VAL A 163 -7.80 11.62 -9.67
N GLN A 164 -6.46 11.72 -9.65
CA GLN A 164 -5.63 11.54 -10.83
C GLN A 164 -5.74 10.09 -11.36
N ARG A 165 -6.38 9.96 -12.53
CA ARG A 165 -6.55 8.70 -13.25
C ARG A 165 -5.21 8.08 -13.64
N ARG A 166 -5.14 6.75 -13.59
CA ARG A 166 -3.97 5.96 -13.97
C ARG A 166 -4.38 4.76 -14.77
N ILE A 167 -3.46 4.26 -15.58
CA ILE A 167 -3.59 2.96 -16.24
C ILE A 167 -2.37 2.13 -15.89
N ALA A 168 -2.57 0.83 -15.68
CA ALA A 168 -1.50 -0.13 -15.54
C ALA A 168 -1.74 -1.31 -16.46
N ALA A 169 -0.65 -1.83 -17.02
CA ALA A 169 -0.64 -3.07 -17.77
C ALA A 169 0.52 -3.93 -17.25
N GLY A 170 0.33 -5.25 -17.26
CA GLY A 170 1.36 -6.15 -16.80
C GLY A 170 1.23 -7.54 -17.39
N VAL A 171 2.30 -8.30 -17.24
CA VAL A 171 2.39 -9.69 -17.62
C VAL A 171 3.04 -10.47 -16.48
N GLN A 172 2.48 -11.63 -16.17
CA GLN A 172 3.08 -12.63 -15.31
C GLN A 172 3.37 -13.87 -16.15
N TYR A 173 4.54 -14.46 -15.99
CA TYR A 173 4.94 -15.71 -16.60
C TYR A 173 5.36 -16.72 -15.53
N GLY A 174 4.93 -17.96 -15.70
CA GLY A 174 5.25 -19.09 -14.82
C GLY A 174 4.02 -19.66 -14.10
N SER A 175 4.14 -20.92 -13.66
CA SER A 175 3.08 -21.65 -12.99
C SER A 175 3.60 -22.43 -11.78
N GLY A 176 2.70 -22.71 -10.83
CA GLY A 176 3.03 -23.43 -9.59
C GLY A 176 4.02 -22.66 -8.72
N THR A 177 5.27 -23.14 -8.71
CA THR A 177 6.32 -22.78 -7.76
C THR A 177 7.07 -21.51 -8.09
N SER A 178 7.11 -21.04 -9.33
CA SER A 178 7.84 -19.83 -9.70
C SER A 178 7.06 -18.95 -10.66
N LYS A 179 7.05 -17.65 -10.39
CA LYS A 179 6.34 -16.65 -11.18
C LYS A 179 7.19 -15.40 -11.29
N THR A 180 7.38 -14.91 -12.51
CA THR A 180 8.02 -13.63 -12.80
C THR A 180 6.97 -12.67 -13.32
N SER A 181 6.97 -11.43 -12.84
CA SER A 181 6.02 -10.39 -13.22
C SER A 181 6.74 -9.15 -13.71
N PHE A 182 6.20 -8.56 -14.77
CA PHE A 182 6.58 -7.24 -15.26
C PHE A 182 5.33 -6.38 -15.41
N GLY A 183 5.44 -5.10 -15.08
CA GLY A 183 4.32 -4.18 -15.23
C GLY A 183 4.76 -2.75 -15.47
N ILE A 184 3.85 -1.99 -16.07
CA ILE A 184 3.94 -0.55 -16.22
C ILE A 184 2.70 0.09 -15.61
N GLN A 185 2.87 1.23 -14.96
CA GLN A 185 1.78 2.05 -14.48
C GLN A 185 2.07 3.51 -14.81
N SER A 186 1.10 4.20 -15.41
CA SER A 186 1.25 5.59 -15.84
C SER A 186 0.06 6.47 -15.43
N LYS A 187 0.35 7.73 -15.09
CA LYS A 187 -0.67 8.76 -14.88
C LYS A 187 -1.22 9.26 -16.22
N LEU A 188 -2.55 9.30 -16.35
CA LEU A 188 -3.22 9.91 -17.51
C LEU A 188 -3.23 11.44 -17.36
N SER A 189 -2.15 12.09 -17.81
CA SER A 189 -1.99 13.55 -17.72
C SER A 189 -1.13 14.08 -18.87
N SER A 190 -1.02 15.40 -19.02
CA SER A 190 -0.15 16.05 -20.02
C SER A 190 1.34 15.82 -19.77
N LYS A 191 1.73 15.50 -18.53
CA LYS A 191 3.08 15.12 -18.12
C LYS A 191 3.02 13.75 -17.44
N PRO A 192 2.94 12.66 -18.22
CA PRO A 192 2.75 11.33 -17.65
C PRO A 192 3.96 10.95 -16.78
N GLU A 193 3.68 10.59 -15.53
CA GLU A 193 4.65 9.91 -14.69
C GLU A 193 4.41 8.41 -14.81
N THR A 194 5.37 7.71 -15.38
CA THR A 194 5.33 6.26 -15.60
C THR A 194 6.29 5.58 -14.66
N SER A 195 5.87 4.45 -14.09
CA SER A 195 6.68 3.58 -13.27
C SER A 195 6.69 2.17 -13.86
N TYR A 196 7.83 1.51 -13.73
CA TYR A 196 8.11 0.17 -14.21
C TYR A 196 8.30 -0.74 -13.00
N HIS A 197 7.72 -1.93 -13.06
CA HIS A 197 7.63 -2.87 -11.94
C HIS A 197 8.14 -4.22 -12.38
N LEU A 198 9.01 -4.81 -11.57
CA LEU A 198 9.59 -6.13 -11.73
C LEU A 198 9.36 -6.93 -10.46
N GLY A 199 8.96 -8.18 -10.59
CA GLY A 199 8.70 -9.04 -9.44
C GLY A 199 9.02 -10.50 -9.72
N TYR A 200 9.43 -11.20 -8.69
CA TYR A 200 9.61 -12.65 -8.68
C TYR A 200 8.99 -13.23 -7.42
N CYS A 201 8.26 -14.33 -7.58
CA CYS A 201 7.66 -15.07 -6.49
C CYS A 201 8.05 -16.54 -6.61
N TYR A 202 8.51 -17.11 -5.50
CA TYR A 202 8.73 -18.55 -5.33
C TYR A 202 7.77 -19.09 -4.28
N ASN A 203 7.06 -20.16 -4.59
CA ASN A 203 6.08 -20.80 -3.72
C ASN A 203 6.52 -22.23 -3.40
N VAL A 204 6.47 -22.59 -2.12
CA VAL A 204 6.74 -23.94 -1.61
C VAL A 204 5.50 -24.38 -0.85
N ASN A 205 4.93 -25.53 -1.21
CA ASN A 205 3.81 -26.13 -0.48
C ASN A 205 4.23 -27.47 0.11
N TRP A 206 3.72 -27.80 1.28
CA TRP A 206 3.95 -29.07 1.95
C TRP A 206 2.73 -29.48 2.76
N ASP A 207 2.55 -30.78 2.92
CA ASP A 207 1.49 -31.33 3.76
C ASP A 207 2.07 -31.70 5.14
N SER A 208 1.27 -31.47 6.17
CA SER A 208 1.63 -31.71 7.57
C SER A 208 0.49 -32.41 8.32
N SER A 209 0.80 -33.15 9.37
CA SER A 209 -0.23 -33.72 10.26
C SER A 209 -0.83 -32.62 11.14
N SER A 210 -2.16 -32.56 11.20
CA SER A 210 -2.89 -31.65 12.10
C SER A 210 -2.65 -32.03 13.57
N LEU A 211 -2.43 -31.02 14.42
CA LEU A 211 -2.30 -31.21 15.88
C LEU A 211 -3.61 -31.64 16.55
N SER A 212 -4.75 -31.49 15.87
CA SER A 212 -6.09 -31.67 16.47
C SER A 212 -6.99 -32.64 15.72
N SER A 213 -6.52 -33.24 14.63
CA SER A 213 -7.27 -34.20 13.81
C SER A 213 -6.31 -35.10 13.03
N ASP A 214 -6.73 -36.30 12.64
CA ASP A 214 -5.96 -37.20 11.76
C ASP A 214 -5.93 -36.75 10.28
N GLU A 215 -6.33 -35.49 10.02
CA GLU A 215 -6.36 -34.93 8.67
C GLU A 215 -5.03 -34.24 8.33
N SER A 216 -4.59 -34.39 7.08
CA SER A 216 -3.47 -33.63 6.55
C SER A 216 -3.86 -32.16 6.37
N VAL A 217 -3.02 -31.27 6.87
CA VAL A 217 -3.13 -29.83 6.66
C VAL A 217 -2.10 -29.43 5.64
N SER A 218 -2.58 -28.94 4.50
CA SER A 218 -1.75 -28.32 3.49
C SER A 218 -1.28 -26.95 3.96
N GLN A 219 0.02 -26.73 3.88
CA GLN A 219 0.70 -25.49 4.22
C GLN A 219 1.47 -24.98 3.02
N GLY A 220 1.76 -23.68 3.01
CA GLY A 220 2.57 -23.09 1.96
C GLY A 220 3.33 -21.86 2.43
N LEU A 221 4.41 -21.57 1.73
CA LEU A 221 5.23 -20.39 1.90
C LEU A 221 5.52 -19.77 0.54
N ASP A 222 5.15 -18.50 0.39
CA ASP A 222 5.61 -17.65 -0.70
C ASP A 222 6.81 -16.85 -0.23
N ILE A 223 7.80 -16.70 -1.11
CA ILE A 223 8.91 -15.76 -0.99
C ILE A 223 8.84 -14.85 -2.21
N ARG A 224 8.83 -13.54 -1.99
CA ARG A 224 8.62 -12.53 -3.03
C ARG A 224 9.73 -11.49 -2.96
N VAL A 225 10.24 -11.15 -4.12
CA VAL A 225 11.18 -10.05 -4.29
C VAL A 225 10.73 -9.21 -5.48
N GLY A 226 10.99 -7.92 -5.45
CA GLY A 226 10.63 -7.05 -6.56
C GLY A 226 11.34 -5.72 -6.50
N ALA A 227 11.29 -5.00 -7.62
CA ALA A 227 11.80 -3.66 -7.73
C ALA A 227 10.87 -2.82 -8.58
N TYR A 228 10.71 -1.54 -8.24
CA TYR A 228 10.00 -0.60 -9.08
C TYR A 228 10.64 0.79 -9.06
N SER A 229 10.58 1.47 -10.20
CA SER A 229 11.10 2.83 -10.34
C SER A 229 10.41 3.58 -11.48
N GLN A 230 10.49 4.92 -11.47
CA GLN A 230 10.18 5.74 -12.64
C GLN A 230 11.33 5.70 -13.65
N ASP A 231 12.56 5.65 -13.15
CA ASP A 231 13.79 5.46 -13.89
C ASP A 231 14.74 4.51 -13.15
N PHE A 232 15.29 3.51 -13.84
CA PHE A 232 16.28 2.60 -13.23
C PHE A 232 17.70 3.18 -13.27
N TYR A 233 17.82 4.50 -13.12
CA TYR A 233 19.11 5.20 -13.11
C TYR A 233 19.48 5.60 -11.68
N GLY A 234 20.51 4.94 -11.15
CA GLY A 234 20.96 5.12 -9.76
C GLY A 234 20.14 4.32 -8.75
N ALA A 235 20.80 3.77 -7.73
CA ALA A 235 20.14 2.91 -6.73
C ALA A 235 19.11 3.67 -5.89
N ASP A 236 19.35 4.95 -5.58
CA ASP A 236 18.48 5.80 -4.75
C ASP A 236 17.08 6.02 -5.34
N ASN A 237 16.92 5.85 -6.66
CA ASN A 237 15.63 6.03 -7.34
C ASN A 237 14.79 4.73 -7.36
N ILE A 238 15.41 3.59 -7.05
CA ILE A 238 14.78 2.28 -7.11
C ILE A 238 14.17 1.95 -5.76
N ASN A 239 12.92 1.49 -5.78
CA ASN A 239 12.26 0.90 -4.62
C ASN A 239 12.40 -0.61 -4.70
N PHE A 240 12.95 -1.22 -3.67
CA PHE A 240 13.09 -2.66 -3.53
C PHE A 240 12.04 -3.20 -2.58
N THR A 241 11.41 -4.30 -2.95
CA THR A 241 10.39 -4.97 -2.16
C THR A 241 10.81 -6.39 -1.83
N LEU A 242 10.61 -6.78 -0.59
CA LEU A 242 10.74 -8.14 -0.11
C LEU A 242 9.42 -8.52 0.54
N GLY A 243 8.99 -9.76 0.41
CA GLY A 243 7.79 -10.21 1.08
C GLY A 243 7.69 -11.70 1.17
N SER A 244 6.79 -12.18 2.00
CA SER A 244 6.47 -13.58 2.08
C SER A 244 5.06 -13.78 2.61
N GLY A 245 4.47 -14.90 2.21
CA GLY A 245 3.11 -15.27 2.56
C GLY A 245 3.10 -16.67 3.13
N TYR A 246 2.56 -16.86 4.33
CA TYR A 246 2.39 -18.17 4.95
C TYR A 246 0.93 -18.59 4.91
N TYR A 247 0.68 -19.79 4.38
CA TYR A 247 -0.65 -20.39 4.25
C TYR A 247 -0.82 -21.46 5.32
N TYR A 248 -1.89 -21.34 6.09
CA TYR A 248 -2.28 -22.33 7.09
C TYR A 248 -3.79 -22.55 7.06
N ARG A 249 -4.22 -23.71 6.54
CA ARG A 249 -5.64 -24.01 6.31
C ARG A 249 -6.29 -22.90 5.47
N MET A 250 -7.36 -22.28 5.97
CA MET A 250 -8.07 -21.20 5.29
C MET A 250 -7.45 -19.81 5.51
N PHE A 251 -6.38 -19.71 6.30
CA PHE A 251 -5.73 -18.45 6.65
C PHE A 251 -4.49 -18.24 5.79
N ARG A 252 -4.27 -16.98 5.42
CA ARG A 252 -3.06 -16.53 4.76
C ARG A 252 -2.51 -15.30 5.48
N PHE A 253 -1.25 -15.35 5.86
CA PHE A 253 -0.53 -14.28 6.53
C PHE A 253 0.54 -13.76 5.58
N ASP A 254 0.42 -12.53 5.10
CA ASP A 254 1.46 -11.90 4.29
C ASP A 254 2.18 -10.81 5.06
N PHE A 255 3.50 -10.75 4.85
CA PHE A 255 4.31 -9.61 5.23
C PHE A 255 5.07 -9.09 4.02
N SER A 256 5.30 -7.79 3.99
CA SER A 256 6.22 -7.19 3.02
C SER A 256 6.97 -6.00 3.61
N LEU A 257 8.14 -5.77 3.04
CA LEU A 257 9.02 -4.66 3.31
C LEU A 257 9.30 -3.95 1.99
N ASN A 258 9.20 -2.64 1.99
CA ASN A 258 9.51 -1.80 0.84
C ASN A 258 10.57 -0.77 1.25
N SER A 259 11.67 -0.66 0.50
CA SER A 259 12.79 0.22 0.81
C SER A 259 13.24 0.96 -0.44
N LYS A 260 13.28 2.29 -0.36
CA LYS A 260 13.86 3.13 -1.42
C LYS A 260 15.38 3.19 -1.24
N GLY A 261 16.14 2.96 -2.31
CA GLY A 261 17.59 3.10 -2.28
C GLY A 261 18.33 2.14 -1.36
N LEU A 262 17.72 1.00 -0.98
CA LEU A 262 18.24 0.06 0.04
C LEU A 262 18.48 0.70 1.41
N LYS A 263 17.86 1.86 1.68
CA LYS A 263 17.93 2.52 2.98
C LYS A 263 16.91 1.86 3.90
N LEU A 264 17.42 1.07 4.85
CA LEU A 264 16.61 0.43 5.89
C LEU A 264 15.84 1.46 6.73
N ALA A 265 16.40 2.66 6.88
CA ALA A 265 15.78 3.78 7.58
C ALA A 265 14.48 4.25 6.91
N ASP A 266 14.37 4.13 5.58
CA ASP A 266 13.20 4.52 4.78
C ASP A 266 12.30 3.32 4.46
N SER A 267 12.39 2.24 5.24
CA SER A 267 11.68 1.00 4.95
C SER A 267 10.28 0.97 5.53
N GLU A 268 9.30 0.66 4.68
CA GLU A 268 7.92 0.47 5.07
C GLU A 268 7.61 -1.02 5.28
N PHE A 269 7.08 -1.36 6.45
CA PHE A 269 6.54 -2.69 6.72
C PHE A 269 5.03 -2.75 6.47
N LEU A 270 4.57 -3.81 5.84
CA LEU A 270 3.16 -4.12 5.63
C LEU A 270 2.85 -5.53 6.11
N PHE A 271 1.67 -5.69 6.69
CA PHE A 271 1.12 -6.98 7.10
C PHE A 271 -0.30 -7.11 6.56
N SER A 272 -0.68 -8.32 6.16
CA SER A 272 -2.06 -8.61 5.77
C SER A 272 -2.47 -10.00 6.25
N LEU A 273 -3.73 -10.12 6.64
CA LEU A 273 -4.39 -11.38 6.95
C LEU A 273 -5.52 -11.57 5.94
N GLY A 274 -5.59 -12.73 5.31
CA GLY A 274 -6.73 -13.10 4.47
C GLY A 274 -7.33 -14.44 4.89
N LEU A 275 -8.59 -14.63 4.50
CA LEU A 275 -9.40 -15.81 4.80
C LEU A 275 -9.96 -16.42 3.51
N GLY A 276 -10.14 -17.74 3.46
CA GLY A 276 -10.93 -18.41 2.42
C GLY A 276 -10.20 -18.66 1.09
N PHE A 277 -8.91 -18.94 1.15
CA PHE A 277 -8.09 -19.38 0.01
C PHE A 277 -8.18 -20.88 -0.24
#